data_AF-A0A7C6QKB2-F1
#
_entry.id   AF-A0A7C6QKB2-F1
#
_cell.length_a   1.000
_cell.length_b   1.000
_cell.length_c   1.000
_cell.angle_alpha   90.00
_cell.angle_beta   90.00
_cell.angle_gamma   90.00
#
_symmetry.space_group_name_H-M   'P 1'
#
loop_
_entity.id
_entity.type
_entity.pdbx_description
1 polymer ?
#
loop_
_entity_poly.entity_id
_entity_poly.type
_entity_poly.pdbx_seq_one_letter_code
_entity_poly.pdbx_strand_id
1 'polypeptide(L)'
;MVVCSIDKEQPIILSSSPGANIPCERAHIRDNTLAYWSEDASGVTIHVCNLETLNTQTLLLPRDARVENAYSNGKITAWFENYYSTSIFIYDHAKHALYSIEEYVFSIDLVDRTVLINTGDSIIAYDLDNNSRHVLIEPNSQQRYIMARVTSDNKFIAFSDMPDGSVETTIVER
;
A
#
# COMPACT_ATOMS: atom_id res chain seq x y z
N MET A 1 11.52 -8.06 -12.12
CA MET A 1 10.63 -6.89 -12.29
C MET A 1 11.29 -5.85 -13.16
N VAL A 2 10.53 -5.28 -14.11
CA VAL A 2 10.99 -4.24 -15.03
C VAL A 2 10.17 -2.98 -14.77
N VAL A 3 10.85 -1.84 -14.58
CA VAL A 3 10.23 -0.52 -14.44
C VAL A 3 10.62 0.32 -15.65
N CYS A 4 9.62 0.84 -16.33
CA CYS A 4 9.80 1.72 -17.48
C CYS A 4 9.49 3.16 -17.07
N SER A 5 10.29 4.11 -17.52
CA SER A 5 9.93 5.53 -17.49
C SER A 5 9.43 5.92 -18.88
N ILE A 6 8.40 6.78 -18.93
CA ILE A 6 7.89 7.33 -20.18
C ILE A 6 8.96 8.20 -20.86
N ASP A 7 9.82 8.85 -20.07
CA ASP A 7 10.82 9.81 -20.56
C ASP A 7 12.22 9.20 -20.74
N LYS A 8 12.44 7.93 -20.34
CA LYS A 8 13.74 7.26 -20.49
C LYS A 8 13.66 6.17 -21.55
N GLU A 9 14.65 6.14 -22.44
CA GLU A 9 14.71 5.19 -23.56
C GLU A 9 14.97 3.74 -23.13
N GLN A 10 15.42 3.50 -21.90
CA GLN A 10 15.80 2.17 -21.42
C GLN A 10 15.05 1.77 -20.15
N PRO A 11 14.50 0.55 -20.10
CA PRO A 11 13.86 0.03 -18.91
C PRO A 11 14.89 -0.23 -17.81
N ILE A 12 14.47 -0.04 -16.56
CA ILE A 12 15.25 -0.36 -15.36
C ILE A 12 14.83 -1.75 -14.89
N ILE A 13 15.79 -2.67 -14.77
CA ILE A 13 15.55 -4.01 -14.23
C ILE A 13 15.89 -3.99 -12.74
N LEU A 14 14.88 -4.13 -11.88
CA LEU A 14 15.03 -3.97 -10.42
C LEU A 14 15.21 -5.29 -9.65
N SER A 15 14.82 -6.41 -10.24
CA SER A 15 15.06 -7.73 -9.62
C SER A 15 15.01 -8.83 -10.67
N SER A 16 15.97 -9.75 -10.55
CA SER A 16 16.05 -11.00 -11.30
C SER A 16 16.42 -12.16 -10.37
N SER A 17 15.86 -12.22 -9.15
CA SER A 17 16.13 -13.34 -8.24
C SER A 17 15.51 -14.64 -8.79
N PRO A 18 16.33 -15.61 -9.24
CA PRO A 18 15.80 -16.87 -9.77
C PRO A 18 15.11 -17.65 -8.65
N GLY A 19 13.85 -18.04 -8.87
CA GLY A 19 13.08 -18.85 -7.92
C GLY A 19 12.29 -18.07 -6.86
N ALA A 20 12.39 -16.74 -6.82
CA ALA A 20 11.52 -15.93 -5.96
C ALA A 20 10.15 -15.74 -6.64
N ASN A 21 9.06 -15.98 -5.90
CA ASN A 21 7.73 -15.59 -6.34
C ASN A 21 7.58 -14.09 -6.14
N ILE A 22 7.34 -13.34 -7.23
CA ILE A 22 7.15 -11.89 -7.21
C ILE A 22 5.78 -11.61 -7.83
N PRO A 23 4.74 -11.35 -7.04
CA PRO A 23 3.45 -10.93 -7.57
C PRO A 23 3.53 -9.48 -8.03
N CYS A 24 4.11 -9.27 -9.22
CA CYS A 24 4.37 -7.94 -9.77
C CYS A 24 3.10 -7.10 -10.01
N GLU A 25 1.93 -7.73 -10.12
CA GLU A 25 0.60 -7.09 -10.14
C GLU A 25 0.26 -6.33 -8.84
N ARG A 26 1.07 -6.49 -7.78
CA ARG A 26 0.87 -5.91 -6.46
C ARG A 26 1.98 -4.95 -6.05
N ALA A 27 2.78 -4.50 -7.02
CA ALA A 27 3.74 -3.44 -6.81
C ALA A 27 3.02 -2.09 -6.62
N HIS A 28 3.42 -1.34 -5.59
CA HIS A 28 2.98 0.03 -5.35
C HIS A 28 4.07 1.00 -5.76
N ILE A 29 3.74 2.00 -6.59
CA ILE A 29 4.68 3.04 -7.01
C ILE A 29 4.09 4.40 -6.67
N ARG A 30 4.82 5.17 -5.86
CA ARG A 30 4.45 6.53 -5.46
C ARG A 30 5.69 7.30 -5.00
N ASP A 31 5.76 8.60 -5.26
CA ASP A 31 6.78 9.50 -4.72
C ASP A 31 8.23 8.99 -4.93
N ASN A 32 8.55 8.58 -6.18
CA ASN A 32 9.82 7.93 -6.55
C ASN A 32 10.16 6.68 -5.71
N THR A 33 9.19 6.09 -5.04
CA THR A 33 9.34 4.88 -4.23
C THR A 33 8.54 3.76 -4.87
N LEU A 34 9.18 2.60 -5.02
CA LEU A 34 8.54 1.36 -5.42
C LEU A 34 8.57 0.39 -4.26
N ALA A 35 7.40 -0.10 -3.85
CA ALA A 35 7.26 -1.15 -2.86
C ALA A 35 6.69 -2.40 -3.53
N TYR A 36 7.29 -3.55 -3.23
CA TYR A 36 6.79 -4.86 -3.63
C TYR A 36 7.27 -5.90 -2.63
N TRP A 37 6.72 -7.11 -2.68
CA TRP A 37 7.23 -8.21 -1.89
C TRP A 37 7.62 -9.40 -2.77
N SER A 38 8.47 -10.25 -2.23
CA SER A 38 8.84 -11.52 -2.84
C SER A 38 8.89 -12.60 -1.78
N GLU A 39 8.67 -13.84 -2.17
CA GLU A 39 8.81 -15.00 -1.30
C GLU A 39 9.77 -16.02 -1.90
N ASP A 40 10.64 -16.56 -1.07
CA ASP A 40 11.51 -17.68 -1.40
C ASP A 40 11.61 -18.65 -0.21
N ALA A 41 12.55 -19.60 -0.27
CA ALA A 41 12.73 -20.60 0.80
C ALA A 41 13.10 -20.00 2.18
N SER A 42 13.62 -18.77 2.21
CA SER A 42 14.00 -18.05 3.43
C SER A 42 12.83 -17.32 4.08
N GLY A 43 11.77 -17.03 3.32
CA GLY A 43 10.55 -16.38 3.80
C GLY A 43 10.09 -15.26 2.88
N VAL A 44 9.30 -14.34 3.44
CA VAL A 44 8.78 -13.17 2.73
C VAL A 44 9.69 -11.96 2.95
N THR A 45 10.07 -11.30 1.86
CA THR A 45 10.84 -10.05 1.88
C THR A 45 10.03 -8.94 1.23
N ILE A 46 9.87 -7.82 1.94
CA ILE A 46 9.37 -6.57 1.34
C ILE A 46 10.58 -5.76 0.84
N HIS A 47 10.50 -5.29 -0.38
CA HIS A 47 11.50 -4.47 -1.05
C HIS A 47 10.96 -3.05 -1.19
N VAL A 48 11.77 -2.06 -0.81
CA VAL A 48 11.48 -0.64 -0.96
C VAL A 48 12.61 -0.01 -1.75
N CYS A 49 12.34 0.32 -3.01
CA CYS A 49 13.32 0.85 -3.94
C CYS A 49 13.07 2.35 -4.18
N ASN A 50 14.08 3.18 -3.97
CA ASN A 50 14.09 4.55 -4.45
C ASN A 50 14.44 4.53 -5.94
N LEU A 51 13.52 4.96 -6.80
CA LEU A 51 13.63 4.91 -8.26
C LEU A 51 14.59 5.97 -8.84
N GLU A 52 14.96 6.99 -8.07
CA GLU A 52 15.92 8.00 -8.48
C GLU A 52 17.36 7.53 -8.23
N THR A 53 17.63 6.99 -7.04
CA THR A 53 18.96 6.54 -6.63
C THR A 53 19.20 5.05 -6.90
N LEU A 54 18.14 4.29 -7.20
CA LEU A 54 18.12 2.82 -7.33
C LEU A 54 18.57 2.08 -6.08
N ASN A 55 18.50 2.73 -4.92
CA ASN A 55 18.82 2.10 -3.65
C ASN A 55 17.61 1.30 -3.18
N THR A 56 17.83 0.04 -2.82
CA THR A 56 16.79 -0.86 -2.32
C THR A 56 17.04 -1.20 -0.86
N GLN A 57 16.03 -0.97 -0.03
CA GLN A 57 15.95 -1.46 1.33
C GLN A 57 15.07 -2.71 1.36
N THR A 58 15.42 -3.65 2.25
CA THR A 58 14.67 -4.89 2.42
C THR A 58 14.21 -5.06 3.86
N LEU A 59 12.98 -5.55 4.02
CA LEU A 59 12.42 -5.98 5.29
C LEU A 59 12.18 -7.49 5.19
N LEU A 60 12.98 -8.27 5.90
CA LEU A 60 12.78 -9.71 6.02
C LEU A 60 11.72 -9.96 7.10
N LEU A 61 10.63 -10.60 6.71
CA LEU A 61 9.55 -10.96 7.62
C LEU A 61 9.76 -12.38 8.17
N PRO A 62 9.12 -12.74 9.29
CA PRO A 62 9.07 -14.12 9.77
C PRO A 62 8.60 -15.08 8.67
N ARG A 63 9.04 -16.34 8.75
CA ARG A 63 8.80 -17.34 7.70
C ARG A 63 7.31 -17.62 7.44
N ASP A 64 6.47 -17.43 8.44
CA ASP A 64 5.02 -17.63 8.40
C ASP A 64 4.24 -16.34 8.07
N ALA A 65 4.94 -15.21 7.91
CA ALA A 65 4.30 -13.95 7.54
C ALA A 65 3.65 -14.06 6.15
N ARG A 66 2.50 -13.42 6.01
CA ARG A 66 1.81 -13.26 4.73
C ARG A 66 1.78 -11.78 4.36
N VAL A 67 1.86 -11.51 3.07
CA VAL A 67 1.74 -10.17 2.53
C VAL A 67 0.80 -10.25 1.36
N GLU A 68 -0.37 -9.63 1.47
CA GLU A 68 -1.26 -9.47 0.33
C GLU A 68 -0.65 -8.40 -0.58
N ASN A 69 -0.57 -7.16 -0.08
CA ASN A 69 0.06 -6.02 -0.74
C ASN A 69 1.01 -5.30 0.23
N ALA A 70 2.07 -4.70 -0.32
CA ALA A 70 2.98 -3.83 0.41
C ALA A 70 2.99 -2.43 -0.24
N TYR A 71 2.97 -1.40 0.60
CA TYR A 71 2.93 0.00 0.19
C TYR A 71 4.05 0.73 0.89
N SER A 72 4.69 1.67 0.19
CA SER A 72 5.70 2.53 0.81
C SER A 72 5.75 3.89 0.15
N ASN A 73 6.03 4.91 0.95
CA ASN A 73 6.32 6.26 0.49
C ASN A 73 7.70 6.74 0.97
N GLY A 74 8.58 5.80 1.33
CA GLY A 74 9.93 6.07 1.85
C GLY A 74 10.00 6.51 3.30
N LYS A 75 8.91 7.02 3.89
CA LYS A 75 8.83 7.34 5.34
C LYS A 75 8.31 6.16 6.16
N ILE A 76 7.27 5.51 5.64
CA ILE A 76 6.68 4.31 6.22
C ILE A 76 6.50 3.24 5.15
N THR A 77 6.52 1.99 5.57
CA THR A 77 6.08 0.84 4.78
C THR A 77 4.94 0.17 5.50
N ALA A 78 3.84 -0.07 4.80
CA ALA A 78 2.66 -0.72 5.36
C ALA A 78 2.25 -1.93 4.53
N TRP A 79 1.76 -2.96 5.21
CA TRP A 79 1.24 -4.17 4.58
C TRP A 79 0.15 -4.82 5.44
N PHE A 80 -0.57 -5.74 4.84
CA PHE A 80 -1.57 -6.57 5.51
C PHE A 80 -1.52 -7.99 4.94
N GLU A 81 -1.97 -8.98 5.71
CA GLU A 81 -1.77 -10.39 5.38
C GLU A 81 -2.69 -10.92 4.27
N ASN A 82 -3.93 -10.44 4.25
CA ASN A 82 -4.98 -10.89 3.34
C ASN A 82 -6.08 -9.83 3.23
N TYR A 83 -6.85 -9.86 2.14
CA TYR A 83 -8.09 -9.10 2.08
C TYR A 83 -8.97 -9.45 3.29
N TYR A 84 -9.55 -8.41 3.89
CA TYR A 84 -10.40 -8.50 5.08
C TYR A 84 -9.64 -8.93 6.33
N SER A 85 -8.32 -8.75 6.36
CA SER A 85 -7.54 -8.82 7.60
C SER A 85 -8.03 -7.75 8.57
N THR A 86 -7.75 -7.95 9.85
CA THR A 86 -8.03 -6.98 10.91
C THR A 86 -6.78 -6.22 11.34
N SER A 87 -5.62 -6.54 10.77
CA SER A 87 -4.35 -5.97 11.20
C SER A 87 -3.56 -5.44 10.01
N ILE A 88 -3.15 -4.18 10.13
CA ILE A 88 -2.26 -3.50 9.18
C ILE A 88 -0.94 -3.28 9.90
N PHE A 89 0.14 -3.83 9.35
CA PHE A 89 1.48 -3.68 9.89
C PHE A 89 2.16 -2.46 9.28
N ILE A 90 2.92 -1.74 10.10
CA ILE A 90 3.59 -0.50 9.70
C ILE A 90 5.01 -0.51 10.21
N TYR A 91 5.96 -0.47 9.29
CA TYR A 91 7.35 -0.22 9.58
C TYR A 91 7.67 1.27 9.38
N ASP A 92 8.12 1.92 10.45
CA ASP A 92 8.62 3.29 10.42
C ASP A 92 10.12 3.29 10.15
N HIS A 93 10.52 3.83 8.99
CA HIS A 93 11.91 3.83 8.55
C HIS A 93 12.80 4.75 9.38
N ALA A 94 12.25 5.84 9.91
CA ALA A 94 13.02 6.78 10.73
C ALA A 94 13.27 6.23 12.14
N LYS A 95 12.27 5.52 12.69
CA LYS A 95 12.33 4.95 14.04
C LYS A 95 12.85 3.52 14.08
N HIS A 96 12.98 2.86 12.93
CA HIS A 96 13.28 1.43 12.82
C HIS A 96 12.35 0.56 13.69
N ALA A 97 11.05 0.88 13.67
CA ALA A 97 10.08 0.30 14.59
C ALA A 97 8.85 -0.23 13.85
N LEU A 98 8.32 -1.35 14.34
CA LEU A 98 7.12 -2.01 13.83
C LEU A 98 5.92 -1.70 14.73
N TYR A 99 4.80 -1.33 14.11
CA TYR A 99 3.51 -1.06 14.75
C TYR A 99 2.41 -1.85 14.04
N SER A 100 1.26 -1.99 14.70
CA SER A 100 0.03 -2.44 14.06
C SER A 100 -1.10 -1.42 14.25
N ILE A 101 -1.97 -1.34 13.25
CA ILE A 101 -3.30 -0.74 13.36
C ILE A 101 -4.30 -1.90 13.29
N GLU A 102 -5.18 -1.98 14.29
CA GLU A 102 -6.29 -2.93 14.28
C GLU A 102 -7.50 -2.29 13.59
N GLU A 103 -7.67 -2.59 12.30
CA GLU A 103 -8.76 -2.10 11.47
C GLU A 103 -9.05 -3.11 10.36
N TYR A 104 -10.32 -3.22 9.98
CA TYR A 104 -10.71 -4.08 8.87
C TYR A 104 -10.18 -3.53 7.55
N VAL A 105 -9.39 -4.31 6.82
CA VAL A 105 -8.70 -3.81 5.61
C VAL A 105 -9.09 -4.56 4.35
N PHE A 106 -9.64 -3.82 3.39
CA PHE A 106 -9.77 -4.25 2.01
C PHE A 106 -8.57 -3.77 1.17
N SER A 107 -8.20 -2.50 1.33
CA SER A 107 -6.98 -1.97 0.71
C SER A 107 -6.44 -0.80 1.51
N ILE A 108 -5.15 -0.49 1.34
CA ILE A 108 -4.55 0.71 1.92
C ILE A 108 -3.88 1.56 0.84
N ASP A 109 -3.58 2.80 1.19
CA ASP A 109 -2.62 3.65 0.49
C ASP A 109 -1.99 4.63 1.48
N LEU A 110 -0.92 5.32 1.09
CA LEU A 110 -0.09 6.09 2.00
C LEU A 110 0.07 7.53 1.53
N VAL A 111 -0.10 8.47 2.46
CA VAL A 111 0.24 9.89 2.26
C VAL A 111 0.97 10.40 3.48
N ASP A 112 2.21 10.83 3.31
CA ASP A 112 3.08 11.22 4.41
C ASP A 112 3.14 10.16 5.54
N ARG A 113 2.73 10.51 6.76
CA ARG A 113 2.64 9.57 7.91
C ARG A 113 1.20 9.18 8.22
N THR A 114 0.32 9.29 7.23
CA THR A 114 -1.08 8.86 7.30
C THR A 114 -1.28 7.59 6.48
N VAL A 115 -1.93 6.60 7.09
CA VAL A 115 -2.42 5.40 6.40
C VAL A 115 -3.87 5.62 6.03
N LEU A 116 -4.18 5.56 4.74
CA LEU A 116 -5.56 5.52 4.25
C LEU A 116 -6.01 4.07 4.18
N ILE A 117 -7.15 3.79 4.78
CA ILE A 117 -7.69 2.44 4.95
C ILE A 117 -9.07 2.41 4.30
N ASN A 118 -9.22 1.54 3.31
CA ASN A 118 -10.50 1.15 2.76
C ASN A 118 -10.97 -0.10 3.48
N THR A 119 -12.07 0.00 4.22
CA THR A 119 -12.69 -1.14 4.91
C THR A 119 -13.65 -1.91 4.00
N GLY A 120 -13.83 -1.47 2.75
CA GLY A 120 -14.81 -2.01 1.82
C GLY A 120 -16.16 -1.30 1.90
N ASP A 121 -16.53 -0.72 3.04
CA ASP A 121 -17.76 0.07 3.21
C ASP A 121 -17.50 1.50 3.71
N SER A 122 -16.28 1.80 4.17
CA SER A 122 -15.85 3.06 4.74
C SER A 122 -14.44 3.41 4.30
N ILE A 123 -14.10 4.70 4.35
CA ILE A 123 -12.73 5.18 4.16
C ILE A 123 -12.27 5.88 5.43
N ILE A 124 -11.10 5.50 5.92
CA ILE A 124 -10.52 5.98 7.17
C ILE A 124 -9.12 6.52 6.89
N ALA A 125 -8.77 7.63 7.55
CA ALA A 125 -7.40 8.10 7.67
C ALA A 125 -6.89 7.83 9.09
N TYR A 126 -5.78 7.11 9.21
CA TYR A 126 -5.07 6.92 10.46
C TYR A 126 -3.78 7.73 10.46
N ASP A 127 -3.72 8.77 11.30
CA ASP A 127 -2.57 9.64 11.46
C ASP A 127 -1.62 9.04 12.51
N LEU A 128 -0.42 8.64 12.08
CA LEU A 128 0.56 7.99 12.96
C LEU A 128 1.28 8.96 13.90
N ASP A 129 1.30 10.25 13.60
CA ASP A 129 1.95 11.24 14.44
C ASP A 129 1.06 11.61 15.62
N ASN A 130 -0.24 11.73 15.38
CA ASN A 130 -1.24 12.03 16.39
C ASN A 130 -1.87 10.78 17.03
N ASN A 131 -1.58 9.60 16.48
CA ASN A 131 -2.23 8.35 16.83
C ASN A 131 -3.77 8.47 16.80
N SER A 132 -4.29 9.10 15.74
CA SER A 132 -5.70 9.46 15.63
C SER A 132 -6.34 8.84 14.39
N ARG A 133 -7.58 8.39 14.58
CA ARG A 133 -8.41 7.78 13.55
C ARG A 133 -9.49 8.77 13.11
N HIS A 134 -9.59 9.02 11.81
CA HIS A 134 -10.57 9.91 11.21
C HIS A 134 -11.38 9.16 10.16
N VAL A 135 -12.71 9.13 10.30
CA VAL A 135 -13.59 8.61 9.25
C VAL A 135 -13.72 9.69 8.18
N LEU A 136 -13.27 9.38 6.98
CA LEU A 136 -13.37 10.27 5.82
C LEU A 136 -14.67 10.02 5.05
N ILE A 137 -15.09 8.76 4.98
CA ILE A 137 -16.36 8.34 4.41
C ILE A 137 -17.01 7.32 5.35
N GLU A 138 -18.22 7.63 5.80
CA GLU A 138 -19.01 6.78 6.69
C GLU A 138 -19.47 5.48 6.00
N PRO A 139 -19.69 4.40 6.78
CA PRO A 139 -20.20 3.14 6.25
C PRO A 139 -21.52 3.32 5.50
N ASN A 140 -21.61 2.77 4.29
CA ASN A 140 -22.86 2.75 3.53
C ASN A 140 -23.19 1.32 3.07
N SER A 141 -24.30 0.77 3.56
CA SER A 141 -24.71 -0.61 3.23
C SER A 141 -25.10 -0.83 1.76
N GLN A 142 -25.31 0.25 1.00
CA GLN A 142 -25.64 0.20 -0.42
C GLN A 142 -24.42 0.42 -1.33
N GLN A 143 -23.30 0.87 -0.77
CA GLN A 143 -22.11 1.21 -1.55
C GLN A 143 -20.93 0.41 -1.05
N ARG A 144 -20.24 -0.24 -1.98
CA ARG A 144 -19.02 -0.96 -1.66
C ARG A 144 -17.84 -0.26 -2.30
N TYR A 145 -16.91 0.22 -1.48
CA TYR A 145 -15.66 0.82 -1.95
C TYR A 145 -14.69 -0.27 -2.39
N ILE A 146 -14.60 -0.46 -3.70
CA ILE A 146 -13.72 -1.46 -4.32
C ILE A 146 -12.29 -0.98 -4.46
N MET A 147 -12.03 0.33 -4.37
CA MET A 147 -10.68 0.86 -4.43
C MET A 147 -10.59 2.24 -3.80
N ALA A 148 -9.43 2.52 -3.23
CA ALA A 148 -9.09 3.76 -2.55
C ALA A 148 -7.64 4.09 -2.91
N ARG A 149 -7.38 5.27 -3.48
CA ARG A 149 -6.03 5.66 -3.94
C ARG A 149 -5.74 7.12 -3.64
N VAL A 150 -4.49 7.39 -3.28
CA VAL A 150 -3.95 8.75 -3.17
C VAL A 150 -3.50 9.20 -4.56
N THR A 151 -3.90 10.40 -4.98
CA THR A 151 -3.46 11.03 -6.23
C THR A 151 -2.07 11.66 -6.08
N SER A 152 -1.43 12.07 -7.17
CA SER A 152 -0.12 12.73 -7.13
C SER A 152 -0.14 14.08 -6.39
N ASP A 153 -1.28 14.76 -6.34
CA ASP A 153 -1.50 15.99 -5.58
C ASP A 153 -2.02 15.76 -4.16
N ASN A 154 -1.85 14.53 -3.63
CA ASN A 154 -2.23 14.12 -2.27
C ASN A 154 -3.73 14.23 -1.96
N LYS A 155 -4.59 14.26 -2.99
CA LYS A 155 -6.02 14.03 -2.83
C LYS A 155 -6.31 12.55 -2.76
N PHE A 156 -7.54 12.22 -2.38
CA PHE A 156 -7.99 10.85 -2.30
C PHE A 156 -9.12 10.59 -3.28
N ILE A 157 -9.07 9.43 -3.94
CA ILE A 157 -10.13 8.94 -4.79
C ILE A 157 -10.61 7.60 -4.26
N ALA A 158 -11.92 7.50 -4.00
CA ALA A 158 -12.62 6.25 -3.76
C ALA A 158 -13.45 5.86 -4.98
N PHE A 159 -13.44 4.58 -5.31
CA PHE A 159 -14.28 3.97 -6.33
C PHE A 159 -15.29 3.07 -5.63
N SER A 160 -16.57 3.31 -5.87
CA SER A 160 -17.65 2.54 -5.28
C SER A 160 -18.49 1.83 -6.34
N ASP A 161 -18.71 0.54 -6.13
CA ASP A 161 -19.75 -0.20 -6.85
C ASP A 161 -21.12 0.18 -6.29
N MET A 162 -22.01 0.58 -7.20
CA MET A 162 -23.39 0.93 -6.90
C MET A 162 -24.32 -0.28 -7.10
N PRO A 163 -25.49 -0.32 -6.45
CA PRO A 163 -26.43 -1.45 -6.57
C PRO A 163 -26.94 -1.69 -8.00
N ASP A 164 -26.92 -0.66 -8.85
CA ASP A 164 -27.31 -0.74 -10.26
C ASP A 164 -26.17 -1.23 -11.18
N GLY A 165 -25.00 -1.55 -10.60
CA GLY A 165 -23.80 -1.99 -11.31
C GLY A 165 -22.97 -0.85 -11.89
N SER A 166 -23.33 0.42 -11.66
CA SER A 166 -22.48 1.55 -12.00
C SER A 166 -21.31 1.70 -11.01
N VAL A 167 -20.25 2.40 -11.44
CA VAL A 167 -19.13 2.77 -10.58
C VAL A 167 -19.14 4.27 -10.38
N GLU A 168 -19.23 4.71 -9.12
CA GLU A 168 -19.11 6.11 -8.74
C GLU A 168 -17.68 6.41 -8.28
N THR A 169 -17.21 7.63 -8.58
CA THR A 169 -15.90 8.11 -8.16
C THR A 169 -16.09 9.29 -7.20
N THR A 170 -15.65 9.12 -5.96
CA THR A 170 -15.70 10.15 -4.94
C THR A 170 -14.31 10.71 -4.71
N ILE A 171 -14.14 12.01 -4.91
CA ILE A 171 -12.92 12.72 -4.50
C ILE A 171 -13.14 13.19 -3.07
N VAL A 172 -12.27 12.75 -2.17
CA VAL A 172 -12.24 13.24 -0.78
C VAL A 172 -11.06 14.17 -0.63
N GLU A 173 -11.35 15.38 -0.16
CA GLU A 173 -10.34 16.38 0.20
C GLU A 173 -10.21 16.40 1.72
N ARG A 174 -8.96 16.53 2.20
CA ARG A 174 -8.64 16.67 3.63
C ARG A 174 -8.65 18.14 4.02
#